data_AF-W1PS26-F1
#
_entry.id   AF-W1PS26-F1
#
_cell.length_a   1.000
_cell.length_b   1.000
_cell.length_c   1.000
_cell.angle_alpha   90.00
_cell.angle_beta   90.00
_cell.angle_gamma   90.00
#
_symmetry.space_group_name_H-M   'P 1'
#
loop_
_entity.id
_entity.type
_entity.pdbx_description
1 polymer ?
#
loop_
_entity_poly.entity_id
_entity_poly.type
_entity_poly.pdbx_seq_one_letter_code
_entity_poly.pdbx_strand_id
1 'polypeptide(L)'
;MWHSKRHHGSTIENDPIVQEIMSMLSFDGNGDGWALMSTGSTDMVKTPGKKLMECLSHFDTWRANVTGVDAFVPALRDALLQHHKAEHCTHLVLPDTTGPVQEKVVCTECGKQMEKYVLYRCCMD
;
A
#
# COMPACT_ATOMS: atom_id res chain seq x y z
N MET A 1 4.44 18.12 -3.84
CA MET A 1 5.19 17.01 -4.49
C MET A 1 4.69 16.71 -5.90
N TRP A 2 3.39 16.46 -6.11
CA TRP A 2 2.81 16.20 -7.44
C TRP A 2 3.10 17.30 -8.47
N HIS A 3 2.91 18.57 -8.07
CA HIS A 3 3.20 19.73 -8.91
C HIS A 3 4.68 19.83 -9.31
N SER A 4 5.63 19.55 -8.40
CA SER A 4 7.07 19.68 -8.70
C SER A 4 7.59 18.59 -9.65
N LYS A 5 7.06 17.36 -9.56
CA LYS A 5 7.42 16.26 -10.47
C LYS A 5 6.80 16.40 -11.85
N ARG A 6 5.57 16.96 -11.93
CA ARG A 6 4.91 17.26 -13.20
C ARG A 6 5.67 18.30 -14.03
N HIS A 7 6.33 19.27 -13.38
CA HIS A 7 7.23 20.22 -14.06
C HIS A 7 8.53 19.59 -14.58
N HIS A 8 8.92 18.41 -14.11
CA HIS A 8 10.12 17.69 -14.54
C HIS A 8 9.86 16.62 -15.62
N GLY A 9 8.64 16.56 -16.18
CA GLY A 9 8.31 15.59 -17.23
C GLY A 9 8.23 14.13 -16.77
N SER A 10 8.35 13.86 -15.46
CA SER A 10 8.15 12.53 -14.88
C SER A 10 6.66 12.22 -14.84
N THR A 11 6.25 11.18 -15.56
CA THR A 11 4.88 10.64 -15.46
C THR A 11 4.73 9.85 -14.17
N ILE A 12 3.56 9.94 -13.57
CA ILE A 12 3.16 9.23 -12.33
C ILE A 12 3.40 7.72 -12.45
N GLU A 13 3.27 7.19 -13.67
CA GLU A 13 3.43 5.78 -14.01
C GLU A 13 4.89 5.29 -13.96
N ASN A 14 5.87 6.15 -14.25
CA ASN A 14 7.28 5.75 -14.38
C ASN A 14 8.14 6.10 -13.17
N ASP A 15 7.57 6.76 -12.16
CA ASP A 15 8.32 7.18 -10.97
C ASP A 15 8.10 6.19 -9.82
N PRO A 16 9.12 5.40 -9.44
CA PRO A 16 8.97 4.38 -8.40
C PRO A 16 8.60 4.98 -7.04
N ILE A 17 9.05 6.20 -6.75
CA ILE A 17 8.72 6.88 -5.49
C ILE A 17 7.24 7.28 -5.49
N VAL A 18 6.72 7.73 -6.64
CA VAL A 18 5.29 8.10 -6.75
C VAL A 18 4.41 6.86 -6.63
N GLN A 19 4.81 5.73 -7.20
CA GLN A 19 4.12 4.45 -7.04
C GLN A 19 4.09 3.99 -5.57
N GLU A 20 5.21 4.14 -4.86
CA GLU A 20 5.27 3.86 -3.43
C GLU A 20 4.33 4.76 -2.61
N ILE A 21 4.32 6.07 -2.89
CA ILE A 21 3.41 7.01 -2.24
C ILE A 21 1.95 6.66 -2.52
N MET A 22 1.60 6.32 -3.77
CA MET A 22 0.24 5.92 -4.13
C MET A 22 -0.20 4.66 -3.41
N SER A 23 0.68 3.67 -3.28
CA SER A 23 0.42 2.46 -2.51
C SER A 23 0.09 2.77 -1.05
N MET A 24 0.86 3.65 -0.41
CA MET A 24 0.63 4.05 0.98
C MET A 24 -0.69 4.83 1.16
N LEU A 25 -0.99 5.76 0.23
CA LEU A 25 -2.26 6.51 0.23
C LEU A 25 -3.47 5.60 0.02
N SER A 26 -3.30 4.51 -0.73
CA SER A 26 -4.37 3.54 -0.95
C SER A 26 -4.73 2.78 0.34
N PHE A 27 -3.76 2.52 1.22
CA PHE A 27 -4.02 1.83 2.49
C PHE A 27 -4.81 2.68 3.49
N ASP A 28 -4.64 4.01 3.45
CA ASP A 28 -5.29 4.94 4.39
C ASP A 28 -6.80 5.11 4.14
N GLY A 29 -7.28 4.84 2.92
CA GLY A 29 -8.68 5.06 2.56
C GLY A 29 -9.70 4.20 3.33
N ASN A 30 -9.25 3.09 3.92
CA ASN A 30 -10.09 2.09 4.59
C ASN A 30 -10.24 2.30 6.10
N GLY A 31 -9.53 3.26 6.71
CA GLY A 31 -9.62 3.54 8.16
C GLY A 31 -8.92 2.51 9.08
N ASP A 32 -8.47 1.38 8.54
CA ASP A 32 -7.73 0.33 9.27
C ASP A 32 -6.23 0.64 9.45
N GLY A 33 -5.79 1.84 9.05
CA GLY A 33 -4.40 2.27 9.05
C GLY A 33 -3.49 1.44 8.13
N TRP A 34 -2.19 1.70 8.21
CA TRP A 34 -1.16 1.00 7.45
C TRP A 34 0.08 0.78 8.30
N ALA A 35 0.88 -0.21 7.91
CA ALA A 35 2.16 -0.48 8.55
C ALA A 35 3.26 -0.65 7.52
N LEU A 36 4.45 -0.20 7.91
CA LEU A 36 5.69 -0.33 7.15
C LEU A 36 6.75 -0.97 8.05
N MET A 37 7.35 -2.05 7.58
CA MET A 37 8.47 -2.70 8.25
C MET A 37 9.62 -2.81 7.27
N SER A 38 10.83 -2.47 7.73
CA SER A 38 12.03 -2.57 6.92
C SER A 38 13.20 -3.17 7.67
N THR A 39 14.08 -3.84 6.93
CA THR A 39 15.36 -4.33 7.39
C THR A 39 16.43 -3.86 6.42
N GLY A 40 17.38 -3.06 6.91
CA GLY A 40 18.39 -2.43 6.06
C GLY A 40 17.79 -1.46 5.04
N SER A 41 18.46 -1.33 3.88
CA SER A 41 18.08 -0.41 2.80
C SER A 41 17.28 -1.05 1.67
N THR A 42 17.17 -2.38 1.64
CA THR A 42 16.60 -3.14 0.52
C THR A 42 15.31 -3.85 0.86
N ASP A 43 15.14 -4.31 2.10
CA ASP A 43 13.98 -5.09 2.49
C ASP A 43 12.93 -4.23 3.15
N MET A 44 11.81 -4.07 2.45
CA MET A 44 10.64 -3.34 2.94
C MET A 44 9.37 -4.12 2.67
N VAL A 45 8.47 -4.13 3.65
CA VAL A 45 7.12 -4.67 3.58
C VAL A 45 6.17 -3.54 3.96
N LYS A 46 5.18 -3.30 3.11
CA LYS A 46 4.10 -2.33 3.29
C LYS A 46 2.78 -3.07 3.20
N THR A 47 1.86 -2.81 4.12
CA THR A 47 0.59 -3.55 4.15
C THR A 47 -0.49 -2.79 4.92
N PRO A 48 -1.79 -2.99 4.60
CA PRO A 48 -2.89 -2.49 5.43
C PRO A 48 -2.78 -3.00 6.87
N GLY A 49 -3.09 -2.15 7.85
CA GLY A 49 -2.93 -2.47 9.27
C GLY A 49 -3.68 -3.73 9.69
N LYS A 50 -4.92 -3.89 9.24
CA LYS A 50 -5.73 -5.09 9.48
C LYS A 50 -5.08 -6.37 8.94
N LYS A 51 -4.47 -6.33 7.75
CA LYS A 51 -3.79 -7.48 7.13
C LYS A 51 -2.52 -7.84 7.90
N LEU A 52 -1.78 -6.83 8.38
CA LEU A 52 -0.65 -7.07 9.28
C LEU A 52 -1.11 -7.76 10.57
N MET A 53 -2.14 -7.25 11.22
CA MET A 53 -2.64 -7.80 12.48
C MET A 53 -3.14 -9.24 12.31
N GLU A 54 -3.84 -9.55 11.22
CA GLU A 54 -4.25 -10.93 10.88
C GLU A 54 -3.02 -11.82 10.67
N CYS A 55 -2.01 -11.36 9.94
CA CYS A 55 -0.77 -12.12 9.71
C CYS A 55 0.02 -12.38 11.01
N LEU A 56 0.14 -11.36 11.88
CA LEU A 56 0.81 -11.47 13.17
C LEU A 56 0.04 -12.35 14.16
N SER A 57 -1.29 -12.40 14.08
CA SER A 57 -2.09 -13.32 14.90
C SER A 57 -1.81 -14.79 14.59
N HIS A 58 -1.34 -15.08 13.37
CA HIS A 58 -0.90 -16.42 12.93
C HIS A 58 0.62 -16.57 13.00
N PHE A 59 1.34 -15.75 13.78
CA PHE A 59 2.79 -15.80 13.86
C PHE A 59 3.34 -17.20 14.15
N ASP A 60 2.67 -17.97 15.01
CA ASP A 60 3.08 -19.34 15.34
C ASP A 60 3.15 -20.29 14.14
N THR A 61 2.39 -20.03 13.05
CA THR A 61 2.39 -20.89 11.85
C THR A 61 3.62 -20.67 10.97
N TRP A 62 4.22 -19.48 11.01
CA TRP A 62 5.35 -19.10 10.14
C TRP A 62 6.61 -18.71 10.92
N ARG A 63 6.56 -18.70 12.26
CA ARG A 63 7.70 -18.45 13.16
C ARG A 63 8.92 -19.32 12.83
N ALA A 64 8.70 -20.57 12.40
CA ALA A 64 9.78 -21.49 12.01
C ALA A 64 10.63 -20.97 10.84
N ASN A 65 10.09 -20.06 10.02
CA ASN A 65 10.79 -19.46 8.88
C ASN A 65 11.70 -18.31 9.32
N VAL A 66 11.61 -17.82 10.57
CA VAL A 66 12.46 -16.76 11.11
C VAL A 66 13.74 -17.38 11.66
N THR A 67 14.67 -17.74 10.78
CA THR A 67 15.92 -18.45 11.13
C THR A 67 17.11 -17.53 11.43
N GLY A 68 16.85 -16.27 11.83
CA GLY A 68 17.91 -15.29 12.12
C GLY A 68 17.37 -13.89 12.42
N VAL A 69 18.26 -12.98 12.83
CA VAL A 69 17.91 -11.59 13.21
C VAL A 69 17.38 -10.79 12.02
N ASP A 70 17.89 -11.06 10.81
CA ASP A 70 17.50 -10.37 9.58
C ASP A 70 16.42 -11.13 8.78
N ALA A 71 15.97 -12.30 9.26
CA ALA A 71 15.02 -13.14 8.55
C ALA A 71 13.55 -12.73 8.76
N PHE A 72 13.28 -11.80 9.68
CA PHE A 72 11.91 -11.45 10.05
C PHE A 72 11.13 -10.77 8.91
N VAL A 73 11.68 -9.73 8.29
CA VAL A 73 11.00 -9.00 7.21
C VAL A 73 10.78 -9.87 5.97
N PRO A 74 11.75 -10.69 5.51
CA PRO A 74 11.51 -11.70 4.48
C PRO A 74 10.43 -12.72 4.85
N ALA A 75 10.47 -13.30 6.05
CA ALA A 75 9.46 -14.27 6.49
C ALA A 75 8.05 -13.66 6.60
N LEU A 76 7.96 -12.41 7.06
CA LEU A 76 6.71 -11.65 7.10
C LEU A 76 6.17 -11.39 5.69
N ARG A 77 7.03 -11.04 4.73
CA ARG A 77 6.66 -10.86 3.32
C ARG A 77 6.01 -12.14 2.78
N ASP A 78 6.63 -13.28 3.02
CA ASP A 78 6.14 -14.58 2.54
C ASP A 78 4.82 -14.97 3.21
N ALA A 79 4.68 -14.73 4.51
CA ALA A 79 3.43 -14.96 5.23
C ALA A 79 2.30 -14.07 4.68
N LEU A 80 2.57 -12.78 4.41
CA LEU A 80 1.58 -11.87 3.83
C LEU A 80 1.17 -12.24 2.39
N LEU A 81 2.08 -12.83 1.60
CA LEU A 81 1.76 -13.36 0.27
C LEU A 81 0.81 -14.55 0.33
N GLN A 82 0.94 -15.42 1.34
CA GLN A 82 0.02 -16.55 1.54
C GLN A 82 -1.39 -16.10 1.96
N HIS A 83 -1.51 -14.94 2.61
CA HIS A 83 -2.78 -14.33 3.03
C HIS A 83 -3.39 -13.37 1.99
N HIS A 84 -2.90 -13.36 0.74
CA HIS A 84 -3.42 -12.48 -0.30
C HIS A 84 -4.81 -12.97 -0.80
N LYS A 85 -5.88 -12.50 -0.14
CA LYS A 85 -7.28 -12.77 -0.56
C LYS A 85 -7.60 -12.00 -1.86
N ALA A 86 -8.06 -12.66 -2.92
CA ALA A 86 -8.38 -11.99 -4.20
C ALA A 86 -9.41 -10.83 -4.13
N GLU A 87 -10.10 -10.65 -2.99
CA GLU A 87 -11.03 -9.56 -2.72
C GLU A 87 -10.27 -8.37 -2.07
N HIS A 88 -9.65 -7.54 -2.90
CA HIS A 88 -8.92 -6.35 -2.47
C HIS A 88 -9.55 -5.10 -3.10
N CYS A 89 -10.60 -4.57 -2.45
CA CYS A 89 -11.13 -3.24 -2.75
C CYS A 89 -10.39 -2.21 -1.90
N THR A 90 -9.28 -1.70 -2.42
CA THR A 90 -8.55 -0.60 -1.80
C THR A 90 -9.14 0.73 -2.28
N HIS A 91 -9.53 1.61 -1.37
CA HIS A 91 -10.03 2.95 -1.72
C HIS A 91 -8.88 3.96 -1.73
N LEU A 92 -8.69 4.68 -2.84
CA LEU A 92 -7.73 5.78 -2.92
C LEU A 92 -8.47 7.10 -2.75
N VAL A 93 -8.10 7.88 -1.73
CA VAL A 93 -8.61 9.23 -1.51
C VAL A 93 -7.54 10.23 -1.93
N LEU A 94 -7.80 11.00 -2.99
CA LEU A 94 -6.91 12.05 -3.47
C LEU A 94 -7.42 13.42 -3.01
N PRO A 95 -6.56 14.28 -2.44
CA PRO A 95 -6.95 15.63 -2.09
C PRO A 95 -7.24 16.46 -3.35
N ASP A 96 -8.24 17.34 -3.29
CA ASP A 96 -8.75 18.15 -4.42
C ASP A 96 -7.68 19.07 -5.08
N THR A 97 -6.53 19.24 -4.42
CA THR A 97 -5.39 20.03 -4.89
C THR A 97 -4.51 19.33 -5.94
N THR A 98 -4.80 18.08 -6.31
CA THR A 98 -3.97 17.30 -7.24
C THR A 98 -4.12 17.69 -8.72
N GLY A 99 -5.02 18.63 -9.06
CA GLY A 99 -5.36 18.94 -10.46
C GLY A 99 -6.09 17.76 -11.12
N PRO A 100 -6.26 17.73 -12.45
CA PRO A 100 -6.90 16.59 -13.11
C PRO A 100 -6.09 15.32 -12.85
N VAL A 101 -6.62 14.48 -11.97
CA VAL A 101 -6.16 13.11 -11.75
C VAL A 101 -6.26 12.40 -13.09
N GLN A 102 -5.16 11.77 -13.54
CA GLN A 102 -5.18 10.94 -14.74
C GLN A 102 -6.36 9.95 -14.62
N GLU A 103 -7.19 9.85 -15.67
CA GLU A 103 -8.43 9.05 -15.65
C GLU A 103 -8.22 7.55 -15.36
N LYS A 104 -6.97 7.11 -15.31
CA LYS A 104 -6.57 5.70 -15.14
C LYS A 104 -5.63 5.59 -13.95
N VAL A 105 -6.15 5.08 -12.84
CA VAL A 105 -5.35 4.63 -11.70
C VAL A 105 -5.40 3.11 -11.69
N VAL A 106 -4.27 2.45 -11.43
CA VAL A 106 -4.19 0.99 -11.33
C VAL A 106 -4.03 0.62 -9.86
N CYS A 107 -4.77 -0.40 -9.40
CA CYS A 107 -4.67 -0.90 -8.05
C CYS A 107 -3.30 -1.53 -7.81
N THR A 108 -2.60 -1.10 -6.77
CA THR A 108 -1.26 -1.60 -6.42
C THR A 108 -1.26 -3.04 -5.88
N GLU A 109 -2.40 -3.55 -5.42
CA GLU A 109 -2.54 -4.92 -4.92
C GLU A 109 -2.92 -5.89 -6.06
N CYS A 110 -3.92 -5.56 -6.88
CA CYS A 110 -4.47 -6.50 -7.88
C CYS A 110 -4.15 -6.17 -9.34
N GLY A 111 -3.52 -5.03 -9.63
CA GLY A 111 -3.14 -4.62 -10.99
C GLY A 111 -4.33 -4.26 -11.90
N LYS A 112 -5.57 -4.28 -11.40
CA LYS A 112 -6.75 -3.88 -12.16
C LYS A 112 -6.90 -2.36 -12.18
N GLN A 113 -7.49 -1.83 -13.25
CA GLN A 113 -7.87 -0.43 -13.31
C GLN A 113 -8.92 -0.13 -12.23
N MET A 114 -8.66 0.91 -11.43
CA MET A 114 -9.58 1.39 -10.42
C MET A 114 -10.67 2.22 -11.06
N GLU A 115 -11.88 2.11 -10.52
CA GLU A 115 -13.02 2.92 -10.92
C GLU A 115 -13.03 4.25 -10.14
N LYS A 116 -13.40 5.33 -10.81
CA LYS A 116 -13.40 6.67 -10.24
C LYS A 116 -14.74 6.94 -9.55
N TYR A 117 -14.68 7.23 -8.26
CA TYR A 117 -15.84 7.66 -7.47
C TYR A 117 -15.62 9.06 -6.89
N VAL A 118 -16.68 9.88 -6.84
CA VAL A 118 -16.70 11.14 -6.09
C VAL A 118 -17.36 10.84 -4.74
N LEU A 119 -16.61 10.98 -3.64
CA LEU A 119 -17.09 10.67 -2.30
C LEU A 119 -17.28 11.97 -1.50
N TYR A 120 -18.48 12.17 -0.97
CA TYR A 120 -18.76 13.18 0.04
C TYR A 120 -18.74 12.49 1.41
N ARG A 121 -17.81 12.87 2.30
CA ARG A 121 -17.77 12.40 3.69
C ARG A 121 -18.18 13.54 4.63
N CYS A 122 -18.96 13.21 5.65
CA CYS A 122 -19.31 14.10 6.74
C CYS A 122 -18.87 13.44 8.05
N CYS A 123 -18.13 14.18 8.88
CA CYS A 123 -17.49 13.78 10.14
C CYS A 123 -16.35 12.74 10.02
N MET A 124 -15.25 13.00 10.75
CA MET A 124 -14.22 12.03 11.10
C MET A 124 -14.32 11.89 12.63
N ASP A 125 -15.27 11.09 13.09
CA ASP A 125 -15.27 10.62 14.48
C ASP A 125 -14.62 9.24 14.53
#